data_AF-A0A498K8B5-F1
#
_entry.id   AF-A0A498K8B5-F1
#
_cell.length_a   1.000
_cell.length_b   1.000
_cell.length_c   1.000
_cell.angle_alpha   90.00
_cell.angle_beta   90.00
_cell.angle_gamma   90.00
#
_symmetry.space_group_name_H-M   'P 1'
#
loop_
_entity.id
_entity.type
_entity.pdbx_description
1 polymer ?
#
loop_
_entity_poly.entity_id
_entity_poly.type
_entity_poly.pdbx_seq_one_letter_code
_entity_poly.pdbx_strand_id
1 'polypeptide(L)'
;MVFENYGVEKYHDDLIQSTVYSFRMMKYDEPKKIETNVGFPSHTDRTFSTIIHQNHVSGLEINTKGDDWVLFEPPPSSVIFLAGDAFQIWSNNRIRPCRHKVTLRENDVRYMFGVFARNKGVIHVPNELVDEDHPLLYKPINHLDFLRARRIAGTGAYEYATKA
;
A
#
# COMPACT_ATOMS: atom_id res chain seq x y z
N MET A 1 6.29 -17.13 -5.26
CA MET A 1 6.03 -15.72 -4.90
C MET A 1 4.57 -15.63 -4.42
N VAL A 2 3.98 -14.44 -4.28
CA VAL A 2 2.60 -14.33 -3.76
C VAL A 2 1.58 -15.08 -4.62
N PHE A 3 1.72 -15.07 -5.95
CA PHE A 3 0.73 -15.67 -6.86
C PHE A 3 0.74 -17.20 -6.78
N GLU A 4 1.92 -17.80 -6.72
CA GLU A 4 2.16 -19.24 -6.57
C GLU A 4 1.66 -19.75 -5.22
N ASN A 5 1.80 -18.95 -4.15
CA ASN A 5 1.24 -19.29 -2.83
C ASN A 5 -0.29 -19.37 -2.84
N TYR A 6 -0.94 -18.80 -3.85
CA TYR A 6 -2.39 -18.77 -4.01
C TYR A 6 -2.88 -19.58 -5.23
N GLY A 7 -2.00 -20.26 -5.97
CA GLY A 7 -2.37 -21.04 -7.15
C GLY A 7 -2.93 -20.21 -8.31
N VAL A 8 -2.46 -18.96 -8.45
CA VAL A 8 -2.95 -17.98 -9.44
C VAL A 8 -1.85 -17.56 -10.41
N GLU A 9 -0.92 -18.45 -10.75
CA GLU A 9 0.25 -18.15 -11.60
C GLU A 9 -0.14 -17.74 -13.02
N LYS A 10 -1.29 -18.24 -13.50
CA LYS A 10 -1.82 -17.88 -14.83
C LYS A 10 -2.04 -16.37 -15.04
N TYR A 11 -2.10 -15.59 -13.96
CA TYR A 11 -2.28 -14.13 -13.99
C TYR A 11 -0.96 -13.34 -13.99
N HIS A 12 0.21 -13.98 -14.01
CA HIS A 12 1.50 -13.29 -13.99
C HIS A 12 1.66 -12.31 -15.15
N ASP A 13 1.43 -12.77 -16.38
CA ASP A 13 1.63 -11.96 -17.58
C ASP A 13 0.67 -10.78 -17.62
N ASP A 14 -0.59 -11.00 -17.24
CA ASP A 14 -1.60 -9.95 -17.13
C ASP A 14 -1.18 -8.88 -16.12
N LEU A 15 -0.67 -9.28 -14.94
CA LEU A 15 -0.16 -8.33 -13.95
C LEU A 15 1.03 -7.54 -14.50
N ILE A 16 2.00 -8.22 -15.14
CA ILE A 16 3.20 -7.56 -15.70
C ILE A 16 2.79 -6.52 -16.76
N GLN A 17 1.90 -6.89 -17.69
CA GLN A 17 1.48 -6.02 -18.79
C GLN A 17 0.59 -4.86 -18.33
N SER A 18 -0.21 -5.07 -17.29
CA SER A 18 -1.13 -4.06 -16.73
C SER A 18 -0.49 -3.16 -15.67
N THR A 19 0.69 -3.52 -15.15
CA THR A 19 1.36 -2.72 -14.10
C THR A 19 2.10 -1.54 -14.70
N VAL A 20 1.93 -0.38 -14.06
CA VAL A 20 2.70 0.84 -14.31
C VAL A 20 3.36 1.29 -13.01
N TYR A 21 4.63 1.66 -13.11
CA TYR A 21 5.42 2.08 -11.95
C TYR A 21 5.60 3.59 -11.98
N SER A 22 5.44 4.24 -10.83
CA SER A 22 5.96 5.59 -10.63
C SER A 22 7.05 5.58 -9.58
N PHE A 23 8.20 6.16 -9.90
CA PHE A 23 9.27 6.43 -8.95
C PHE A 23 9.12 7.84 -8.39
N ARG A 24 9.26 8.01 -7.08
CA ARG A 24 9.26 9.32 -6.41
C ARG A 24 10.41 9.41 -5.44
N MET A 25 11.19 10.47 -5.54
CA MET A 25 12.10 10.91 -4.48
C MET A 25 11.39 11.95 -3.63
N MET A 26 11.53 11.86 -2.32
CA MET A 26 10.88 12.73 -1.36
C MET A 26 11.89 13.18 -0.31
N LYS A 27 11.72 14.44 0.13
CA LYS A 27 12.50 15.08 1.18
C LYS A 27 11.55 15.56 2.25
N TYR A 28 11.87 15.29 3.50
CA TYR A 28 11.24 15.90 4.67
C TYR A 28 12.30 16.75 5.36
N ASP A 29 12.02 18.04 5.49
CA ASP A 29 12.89 18.96 6.22
C ASP A 29 12.87 18.62 7.73
N GLU A 30 13.88 19.13 8.44
CA GLU A 30 13.99 18.97 9.88
C GLU A 30 12.73 19.48 10.60
N PRO A 31 12.24 18.78 11.64
CA PRO A 31 11.07 19.22 12.37
C PRO A 31 11.32 20.59 13.03
N LYS A 32 10.41 21.55 12.81
CA LYS A 32 10.42 22.79 13.59
C LYS A 32 9.94 22.47 15.01
N LYS A 33 10.71 22.87 16.03
CA LYS A 33 10.53 22.56 17.47
C LYS A 33 9.12 22.81 18.09
N ILE A 34 8.16 23.37 17.35
CA ILE A 34 6.87 23.87 17.85
C ILE A 34 5.67 23.07 17.27
N GLU A 35 5.87 22.17 16.30
CA GLU A 35 4.76 21.46 15.64
C GLU A 35 4.64 19.99 16.02
N THR A 36 3.45 19.41 15.73
CA THR A 36 3.28 17.96 15.72
C THR A 36 4.23 17.38 14.67
N ASN A 37 5.15 16.52 15.09
CA ASN A 37 6.19 15.89 14.27
C ASN A 37 5.67 14.93 13.18
N VAL A 38 4.48 15.19 12.60
CA VAL A 38 3.84 14.36 11.59
C VAL A 38 4.40 14.73 10.21
N GLY A 39 5.25 13.86 9.67
CA GLY A 39 5.74 13.99 8.29
C GLY A 39 4.69 13.57 7.27
N PHE A 40 3.94 12.50 7.56
CA PHE A 40 2.82 12.05 6.72
C PHE A 40 1.79 11.32 7.58
N PRO A 41 0.49 11.63 7.45
CA PRO A 41 -0.55 11.05 8.30
C PRO A 41 -0.69 9.53 8.10
N SER A 42 -1.34 8.89 9.07
CA SER A 42 -1.66 7.47 8.99
C SER A 42 -2.58 7.16 7.81
N HIS A 43 -2.15 6.24 6.95
CA HIS A 43 -2.87 5.82 5.76
C HIS A 43 -2.48 4.40 5.33
N THR A 44 -3.17 3.88 4.34
CA THR A 44 -2.74 2.77 3.49
C THR A 44 -2.47 3.31 2.10
N ASP A 45 -1.58 2.66 1.36
CA ASP A 45 -1.36 3.02 -0.03
C ASP A 45 -2.51 2.50 -0.89
N ARG A 46 -3.03 3.34 -1.78
CA ARG A 46 -4.08 2.95 -2.72
C ARG A 46 -3.56 2.13 -3.91
N THR A 47 -2.25 1.96 -4.01
CA THR A 47 -1.56 1.23 -5.08
C THR A 47 -1.77 -0.28 -4.93
N PHE A 48 -1.25 -1.06 -5.89
CA PHE A 48 -1.15 -2.50 -5.72
C PHE A 48 -0.03 -2.82 -4.72
N SER A 49 1.13 -2.21 -4.90
CA SER A 49 2.21 -2.31 -3.91
C SER A 49 3.11 -1.09 -3.95
N THR A 50 3.91 -0.95 -2.90
CA THR A 50 4.93 0.09 -2.78
C THR A 50 6.22 -0.51 -2.25
N ILE A 51 7.34 -0.14 -2.85
CA ILE A 51 8.69 -0.39 -2.30
C ILE A 51 9.23 0.94 -1.78
N ILE A 52 9.67 0.96 -0.53
CA ILE A 52 10.24 2.16 0.12
C ILE A 52 11.68 1.90 0.56
N HIS A 53 12.53 2.90 0.34
CA HIS A 53 13.84 3.03 0.94
C HIS A 53 13.98 4.42 1.57
N GLN A 54 14.69 4.53 2.69
CA GLN A 54 14.95 5.78 3.41
C GLN A 54 16.42 5.86 3.81
N ASN A 55 16.93 7.08 4.00
CA ASN A 55 18.25 7.30 4.58
C ASN A 55 18.31 6.91 6.08
N HIS A 56 19.42 7.22 6.76
CA HIS A 56 19.63 6.91 8.17
C HIS A 56 18.63 7.58 9.13
N VAL A 57 17.90 8.59 8.65
CA VAL A 57 16.92 9.33 9.46
C VAL A 57 15.62 8.55 9.56
N SER A 58 15.27 8.14 10.78
CA SER A 58 14.08 7.34 11.04
C SER A 58 12.79 8.12 10.80
N GLY A 59 11.71 7.41 10.50
CA GLY A 59 10.39 8.01 10.57
C GLY A 59 9.24 7.19 10.01
N LEU A 60 9.49 6.20 9.15
CA LEU A 60 8.44 5.29 8.70
C LEU A 60 8.00 4.40 9.88
N GLU A 61 6.73 4.49 10.25
CA GLU A 61 6.12 3.62 11.26
C GLU A 61 5.04 2.75 10.61
N ILE A 62 5.04 1.46 10.93
CA ILE A 62 4.08 0.47 10.43
C ILE A 62 3.15 0.08 11.56
N ASN A 63 1.84 0.02 11.27
CA ASN A 63 0.85 -0.45 12.21
C ASN A 63 0.70 -1.98 12.08
N THR A 64 0.89 -2.69 13.18
CA THR A 64 0.79 -4.15 13.24
C THR A 64 -0.67 -4.60 13.23
N LYS A 65 -0.88 -5.92 13.14
CA LYS A 65 -2.23 -6.50 13.29
C LYS A 65 -2.82 -6.30 14.68
N GLY A 66 -1.98 -6.12 15.71
CA GLY A 66 -2.39 -5.84 17.09
C GLY A 66 -2.63 -4.35 17.36
N ASP A 67 -2.67 -3.51 16.32
CA ASP A 67 -2.84 -2.06 16.38
C ASP A 67 -1.67 -1.28 17.04
N ASP A 68 -0.52 -1.93 17.22
CA ASP A 68 0.71 -1.27 17.67
C ASP A 68 1.43 -0.54 16.53
N TRP A 69 2.15 0.54 16.85
CA TRP A 69 3.02 1.23 15.90
C TRP A 69 4.48 0.83 16.11
N VAL A 70 5.09 0.27 15.07
CA VAL A 70 6.48 -0.18 15.06
C VAL A 70 7.29 0.70 14.12
N LEU A 71 8.41 1.22 14.60
CA LEU A 71 9.35 1.97 13.78
C LEU A 71 10.09 1.03 12.81
N PHE A 72 10.17 1.41 11.55
CA PHE A 72 10.97 0.70 10.57
C PHE A 72 12.41 1.19 10.62
N GLU A 73 13.29 0.39 11.23
CA GLU A 73 14.72 0.64 11.39
C GLU A 73 15.55 -0.41 10.62
N PRO A 74 15.58 -0.34 9.27
CA PRO A 74 16.28 -1.33 8.47
C PRO A 74 17.79 -1.05 8.38
N PRO A 75 18.60 -2.06 8.01
CA PRO A 75 19.95 -1.82 7.52
C PRO A 75 19.96 -0.89 6.29
N PRO A 76 21.03 -0.11 6.05
CA PRO A 76 21.10 0.87 4.95
C PRO A 76 20.89 0.31 3.53
N SER A 77 21.08 -0.99 3.31
CA SER A 77 20.91 -1.63 2.00
C SER A 77 19.52 -2.26 1.80
N SER A 78 18.59 -2.03 2.72
CA SER A 78 17.28 -2.69 2.72
C SER A 78 16.17 -1.78 2.21
N VAL A 79 15.13 -2.44 1.73
CA VAL A 79 13.87 -1.83 1.31
C VAL A 79 12.72 -2.55 1.99
N ILE A 80 11.58 -1.88 2.14
CA ILE A 80 10.33 -2.51 2.59
C ILE A 80 9.35 -2.60 1.43
N PHE A 81 8.70 -3.76 1.30
CA PHE A 81 7.56 -3.96 0.41
C PHE A 81 6.27 -3.83 1.22
N LEU A 82 5.37 -2.98 0.76
CA LEU A 82 4.06 -2.73 1.37
C LEU A 82 2.96 -3.15 0.40
N ALA A 83 2.01 -3.94 0.89
CA ALA A 83 0.78 -4.22 0.16
C ALA A 83 -0.17 -3.01 0.27
N GLY A 84 -0.78 -2.62 -0.85
CA GLY A 84 -1.77 -1.56 -0.90
C GLY A 84 -3.21 -2.07 -1.00
N ASP A 85 -4.16 -1.13 -1.03
CA ASP A 85 -5.60 -1.42 -1.05
C ASP A 85 -5.99 -2.21 -2.31
N ALA A 86 -5.37 -1.92 -3.45
CA ALA A 86 -5.66 -2.63 -4.68
C ALA A 86 -5.21 -4.11 -4.61
N PHE A 87 -4.19 -4.42 -3.80
CA PHE A 87 -3.77 -5.80 -3.54
C PHE A 87 -4.76 -6.54 -2.64
N GLN A 88 -5.33 -5.84 -1.66
CA GLN A 88 -6.40 -6.39 -0.82
C GLN A 88 -7.62 -6.76 -1.66
N ILE A 89 -8.00 -5.87 -2.58
CA ILE A 89 -9.12 -6.10 -3.50
C ILE A 89 -8.83 -7.33 -4.38
N TRP A 90 -7.68 -7.34 -5.06
CA TRP A 90 -7.27 -8.48 -5.89
C TRP A 90 -7.25 -9.80 -5.11
N SER A 91 -6.71 -9.81 -3.89
CA SER A 91 -6.59 -11.01 -3.05
C SER A 91 -7.89 -11.42 -2.34
N ASN A 92 -9.00 -10.73 -2.60
CA ASN A 92 -10.29 -10.95 -1.93
C ASN A 92 -10.15 -10.94 -0.39
N ASN A 93 -9.50 -9.91 0.18
CA ASN A 93 -9.18 -9.75 1.60
C ASN A 93 -8.13 -10.68 2.22
N ARG A 94 -7.50 -11.59 1.45
CA ARG A 94 -6.45 -12.46 2.00
C ARG A 94 -5.18 -11.69 2.39
N ILE A 95 -4.89 -10.59 1.70
CA ILE A 95 -3.75 -9.71 2.00
C ILE A 95 -4.28 -8.37 2.54
N ARG A 96 -3.93 -8.05 3.80
CA ARG A 96 -4.28 -6.76 4.42
C ARG A 96 -3.31 -5.67 3.93
N PRO A 97 -3.80 -4.47 3.56
CA PRO A 97 -2.93 -3.37 3.19
C PRO A 97 -2.14 -2.90 4.42
N CYS A 98 -0.88 -2.51 4.20
CA CYS A 98 0.00 -2.07 5.26
C CYS A 98 -0.33 -0.64 5.67
N ARG A 99 -0.99 -0.47 6.83
CA ARG A 99 -1.23 0.85 7.40
C ARG A 99 0.08 1.40 7.95
N HIS A 100 0.45 2.60 7.53
CA HIS A 100 1.72 3.22 7.88
C HIS A 100 1.59 4.74 8.01
N LYS A 101 2.58 5.39 8.60
CA LYS A 101 2.69 6.85 8.73
C LYS A 101 4.16 7.26 8.75
N VAL A 102 4.41 8.57 8.65
CA VAL A 102 5.75 9.13 8.85
C VAL A 102 5.74 10.09 10.03
N THR A 103 6.62 9.84 11.01
CA THR A 103 6.85 10.70 12.18
C THR A 103 8.30 11.15 12.17
N LEU A 104 8.56 12.46 12.14
CA LEU A 104 9.90 13.03 12.08
C LEU A 104 10.40 13.32 13.50
N ARG A 105 11.21 12.45 14.08
CA ARG A 105 11.67 12.58 15.48
C ARG A 105 13.09 13.10 15.62
N GLU A 106 13.86 13.03 14.55
CA GLU A 106 15.28 13.38 14.53
C GLU A 106 15.46 14.80 13.97
N ASN A 107 16.46 15.52 14.48
CA ASN A 107 16.84 16.85 13.99
C ASN A 107 17.78 16.72 12.78
N ASP A 108 17.33 16.01 11.75
CA ASP A 108 18.07 15.83 10.50
C ASP A 108 17.08 15.70 9.32
N VAL A 109 17.56 15.92 8.10
CA VAL A 109 16.76 15.85 6.87
C VAL A 109 16.53 14.39 6.47
N ARG A 110 15.27 14.00 6.33
CA ARG A 110 14.91 12.65 5.87
C ARG A 110 14.72 12.63 4.35
N TYR A 111 15.46 11.74 3.70
CA TYR A 111 15.33 11.42 2.28
C TYR A 111 14.75 10.03 2.11
N MET A 112 13.83 9.89 1.18
CA MET A 112 13.32 8.57 0.80
C MET A 112 13.03 8.51 -0.68
N PHE A 113 13.01 7.29 -1.22
CA PHE A 113 12.36 7.03 -2.49
C PHE A 113 11.28 5.96 -2.34
N GLY A 114 10.29 6.04 -3.22
CA GLY A 114 9.23 5.05 -3.34
C GLY A 114 9.04 4.61 -4.80
N VAL A 115 8.89 3.31 -5.02
CA VAL A 115 8.40 2.73 -6.27
C VAL A 115 6.97 2.26 -6.04
N PHE A 116 6.02 2.89 -6.72
CA PHE A 116 4.60 2.64 -6.54
C PHE A 116 4.05 1.89 -7.75
N ALA A 117 3.59 0.66 -7.54
CA ALA A 117 3.00 -0.18 -8.58
C ALA A 117 1.49 0.05 -8.68
N ARG A 118 1.02 0.51 -9.82
CA ARG A 118 -0.41 0.69 -10.12
C ARG A 118 -0.82 -0.22 -11.27
N ASN A 119 -2.11 -0.47 -11.40
CA ASN A 119 -2.68 -1.20 -12.52
C ASN A 119 -3.35 -0.18 -13.45
N LYS A 120 -3.08 -0.23 -14.76
CA LYS A 120 -3.68 0.68 -15.76
C LYS A 120 -5.04 0.19 -16.29
N GLY A 121 -5.47 -1.00 -15.88
CA GLY A 121 -6.70 -1.65 -16.28
C GLY A 121 -7.64 -1.94 -15.12
N VAL A 122 -8.45 -2.98 -15.31
CA VAL A 122 -9.42 -3.45 -14.32
C VAL A 122 -8.78 -4.52 -13.45
N ILE A 123 -8.89 -4.35 -12.14
CA ILE A 123 -8.51 -5.37 -11.17
C ILE A 123 -9.70 -6.28 -10.95
N HIS A 124 -9.48 -7.57 -11.17
CA HIS A 124 -10.40 -8.65 -10.88
C HIS A 124 -9.88 -9.46 -9.70
N VAL A 125 -10.81 -9.95 -8.88
CA VAL A 125 -10.51 -11.06 -7.97
C VAL A 125 -10.30 -12.31 -8.84
N PRO A 126 -9.16 -13.02 -8.73
CA PRO A 126 -8.98 -14.32 -9.36
C PRO A 126 -10.05 -15.31 -8.93
N ASN A 127 -10.57 -16.11 -9.86
CA ASN A 127 -11.65 -17.05 -9.59
C ASN A 127 -11.25 -18.12 -8.56
N GLU A 128 -9.96 -18.48 -8.53
CA GLU A 128 -9.37 -19.42 -7.57
C GLU A 128 -9.40 -18.91 -6.12
N LEU A 129 -9.62 -17.61 -5.91
CA LEU A 129 -9.77 -17.00 -4.59
C LEU A 129 -11.23 -16.90 -4.14
N VAL A 130 -12.16 -17.51 -4.89
CA VAL A 130 -13.60 -17.50 -4.63
C VAL A 130 -14.11 -18.93 -4.51
N ASP A 131 -14.66 -19.26 -3.34
CA ASP A 131 -15.24 -20.56 -3.03
C ASP A 131 -16.38 -20.39 -2.00
N GLU A 132 -16.94 -21.50 -1.52
CA GLU A 132 -18.05 -21.49 -0.55
C GLU A 132 -17.66 -20.85 0.80
N ASP A 133 -16.41 -21.03 1.23
CA ASP A 133 -15.88 -20.47 2.48
C ASP A 133 -15.40 -19.02 2.31
N HIS A 134 -15.06 -18.63 1.08
CA HIS A 134 -14.54 -17.32 0.69
C HIS A 134 -15.34 -16.73 -0.47
N PRO A 135 -16.56 -16.21 -0.22
CA PRO A 135 -17.37 -15.62 -1.28
C PRO A 135 -16.68 -14.42 -1.92
N LEU A 136 -17.09 -14.07 -3.14
CA LEU A 136 -16.60 -12.87 -3.83
C LEU A 136 -16.96 -11.63 -3.01
N LEU A 137 -15.97 -10.84 -2.60
CA LEU A 137 -16.20 -9.64 -1.79
C LEU A 137 -16.13 -8.35 -2.58
N TYR A 138 -15.54 -8.36 -3.77
CA TYR A 138 -15.29 -7.14 -4.55
C TYR A 138 -15.73 -7.32 -6.00
N LYS A 139 -16.46 -6.33 -6.53
CA LYS A 139 -16.71 -6.23 -7.97
C LYS A 139 -15.42 -5.81 -8.69
N PRO A 140 -15.27 -6.12 -9.99
CA PRO A 140 -14.15 -5.61 -10.77
C PRO A 140 -14.05 -4.09 -10.69
N ILE A 141 -12.85 -3.56 -10.48
CA ILE A 141 -12.62 -2.10 -10.36
C ILE A 141 -11.59 -1.60 -11.37
N ASN A 142 -11.87 -0.47 -12.03
CA ASN A 142 -10.82 0.25 -12.74
C ASN A 142 -9.90 0.92 -11.70
N HIS A 143 -8.62 0.54 -11.67
CA HIS A 143 -7.71 1.03 -10.63
C HIS A 143 -7.40 2.53 -10.78
N LEU A 144 -7.35 3.07 -12.00
CA LEU A 144 -7.12 4.51 -12.19
C LEU A 144 -8.31 5.34 -11.69
N ASP A 145 -9.53 4.86 -11.89
CA ASP A 145 -10.73 5.50 -11.35
C ASP A 145 -10.82 5.33 -9.84
N PHE A 146 -10.46 4.15 -9.32
CA PHE A 146 -10.28 3.95 -7.88
C PHE A 146 -9.36 5.04 -7.31
N LEU A 147 -8.15 5.24 -7.86
CA LEU A 147 -7.21 6.25 -7.36
C LEU A 147 -7.79 7.68 -7.32
N ARG A 148 -8.73 8.02 -8.21
CA ARG A 148 -9.42 9.32 -8.25
C ARG A 148 -10.62 9.40 -7.29
N ALA A 149 -11.20 8.26 -6.90
CA ALA A 149 -12.37 8.22 -6.05
C ALA A 149 -12.08 8.79 -4.65
N ARG A 150 -13.07 9.45 -4.05
CA ARG A 150 -12.96 9.96 -2.68
C ARG A 150 -13.17 8.83 -1.68
N ARG A 151 -12.50 8.96 -0.53
CA ARG A 151 -12.73 8.09 0.62
C ARG A 151 -14.08 8.46 1.24
N ILE A 152 -14.94 7.47 1.46
CA ILE A 152 -16.18 7.69 2.21
C ILE A 152 -15.79 7.97 3.66
N ALA A 153 -16.23 9.11 4.18
CA ALA A 153 -15.97 9.50 5.55
C ALA A 153 -16.51 8.45 6.53
N GLY A 154 -15.71 8.07 7.52
CA GLY A 154 -16.11 7.20 8.62
C GLY A 154 -16.08 5.68 8.36
N THR A 155 -15.94 5.21 7.11
CA THR A 155 -16.05 3.76 6.81
C THR A 155 -14.75 3.08 6.37
N GLY A 156 -13.72 3.86 6.02
CA GLY A 156 -12.50 3.31 5.42
C GLY A 156 -12.69 2.80 3.98
N ALA A 157 -13.93 2.75 3.50
CA ALA A 157 -14.26 2.36 2.14
C ALA A 157 -14.12 3.55 1.17
N TYR A 158 -13.92 3.23 -0.11
CA TYR A 158 -13.91 4.21 -1.19
C TYR A 158 -15.24 4.13 -1.92
N GLU A 159 -15.75 5.28 -2.40
CA GLU A 159 -17.05 5.37 -3.11
C GLU A 159 -17.18 4.40 -4.29
N TYR A 160 -16.03 3.92 -4.81
CA TYR A 160 -15.95 3.02 -5.95
C TYR A 160 -15.71 1.55 -5.60
N ALA A 161 -15.28 1.23 -4.38
CA ALA A 161 -15.07 -0.15 -3.95
C ALA A 161 -16.37 -0.68 -3.35
N THR A 162 -17.34 -1.01 -4.20
CA THR A 162 -18.56 -1.67 -3.74
C THR A 162 -18.25 -3.13 -3.43
N LYS A 163 -18.57 -3.55 -2.20
CA LYS A 163 -18.59 -4.98 -1.89
C LYS A 163 -19.61 -5.66 -2.79
N ALA A 164 -19.29 -6.87 -3.26
CA ALA A 164 -20.11 -7.62 -4.21
C ALA A 164 -21.54 -7.80 -3.70
#